data_AF-O70489-F1
#
_entry.id   AF-O70489-F1
#
_cell.length_a   1.000
_cell.length_b   1.000
_cell.length_c   1.000
_cell.angle_alpha   90.00
_cell.angle_beta   90.00
_cell.angle_gamma   90.00
#
_symmetry.space_group_name_H-M   'P 1'
#
loop_
_entity.id
_entity.type
_entity.pdbx_description
1 polymer ?
#
loop_
_entity_poly.entity_id
_entity_poly.type
_entity_poly.pdbx_seq_one_letter_code
_entity_poly.pdbx_strand_id
1 'polypeptide(L)'
;MPGLWRQRLPSAWALLLLPFLPLLLPAAPAPHRGSYKPVIVVHGLFDSSYSFRHLLDYINETHPGTVVTVLDLFDGRESLRPLWEQVQGFREAVVPIMEKAPEGVHLICYSQGGLVCRALLSVMDEHNVDSFISLSSPQMGQYGDTDYLKWLFPTSMRSNLYRICYSPWGQEFSICNYWHDPHHDDLYLNASSFLALINGERDHPNATAWRKNFLRVGRLVLIGGPDDGVITPWQSSFFGFYDANETVLEMEEQPVYLRDSFGLKTLLARGAIVRCPMAGVSHTTWHSNRTLYDACIEPWLS
;
A
#
# COMPACT_ATOMS: atom_id res chain seq x y z
N MET A 1 86.80 71.71 -3.87
CA MET A 1 87.55 70.49 -4.25
C MET A 1 86.65 69.28 -4.05
N PRO A 2 86.76 68.27 -4.91
CA PRO A 2 85.63 67.59 -5.52
C PRO A 2 85.32 66.23 -4.90
N GLY A 3 84.10 65.75 -5.16
CA GLY A 3 83.83 64.32 -5.21
C GLY A 3 82.63 63.87 -4.37
N LEU A 4 81.72 63.00 -4.80
CA LEU A 4 81.37 62.40 -6.08
C LEU A 4 80.27 61.36 -5.71
N TRP A 5 79.20 61.27 -6.50
CA TRP A 5 78.23 60.15 -6.60
C TRP A 5 77.00 60.18 -5.66
N ARG A 6 75.99 60.96 -6.07
CA ARG A 6 74.57 60.65 -5.80
C ARG A 6 74.10 59.58 -6.79
N GLN A 7 73.79 58.39 -6.30
CA GLN A 7 73.07 57.37 -7.04
C GLN A 7 71.61 57.80 -7.24
N ARG A 8 71.16 57.73 -8.50
CA ARG A 8 69.76 57.95 -8.91
C ARG A 8 69.00 56.62 -8.78
N LEU A 9 67.76 56.77 -8.32
CA LEU A 9 66.71 55.77 -8.08
C LEU A 9 66.55 54.74 -9.22
N PRO A 10 66.30 53.45 -8.91
CA PRO A 10 65.68 52.55 -9.84
C PRO A 10 64.16 52.81 -9.89
N SER A 11 63.71 53.07 -11.12
CA SER A 11 62.39 52.86 -11.70
C SER A 11 61.33 52.14 -10.86
N ALA A 12 60.20 52.84 -10.73
CA ALA A 12 58.93 52.37 -10.20
C ALA A 12 58.50 51.03 -10.80
N TRP A 13 58.30 50.04 -9.92
CA TRP A 13 57.53 48.85 -10.23
C TRP A 13 56.06 49.22 -10.18
N ALA A 14 55.45 49.35 -11.36
CA ALA A 14 54.01 49.46 -11.52
C ALA A 14 53.38 48.13 -11.07
N LEU A 15 52.87 48.12 -9.84
CA LEU A 15 51.97 47.09 -9.33
C LEU A 15 50.66 47.18 -10.13
N LEU A 16 50.57 46.39 -11.20
CA LEU A 16 49.34 46.07 -11.90
C LEU A 16 48.41 45.35 -10.93
N LEU A 17 47.52 46.12 -10.29
CA LEU A 17 46.31 45.64 -9.63
C LEU A 17 45.40 45.05 -10.71
N LEU A 18 45.57 43.76 -11.00
CA LEU A 18 44.61 42.97 -11.76
C LEU A 18 43.29 42.97 -10.97
N PRO A 19 42.16 43.31 -11.61
CA PRO A 19 40.87 43.20 -10.97
C PRO A 19 40.62 41.71 -10.69
N PHE A 20 40.34 41.37 -9.43
CA PHE A 20 39.75 40.08 -9.06
C PHE A 20 38.40 39.98 -9.78
N LEU A 21 38.41 39.42 -11.00
CA LEU A 21 37.21 38.95 -11.65
C LEU A 21 36.78 37.70 -10.87
N PRO A 22 35.58 37.66 -10.26
CA PRO A 22 35.09 36.44 -9.69
C PRO A 22 34.98 35.42 -10.83
N LEU A 23 35.74 34.33 -10.76
CA LEU A 23 35.48 33.16 -11.59
C LEU A 23 34.05 32.71 -11.25
N LEU A 24 33.10 33.09 -12.12
CA LEU A 24 31.80 32.45 -12.22
C LEU A 24 32.06 31.02 -12.66
N LEU A 25 32.33 30.15 -11.68
CA LEU A 25 32.21 28.71 -11.85
C LEU A 25 30.79 28.45 -12.39
N PRO A 26 30.64 27.70 -13.50
CA PRO A 26 29.32 27.26 -13.91
C PRO A 26 28.70 26.56 -12.70
N ALA A 27 27.55 27.04 -12.24
CA ALA A 27 26.77 26.31 -11.25
C ALA A 27 26.61 24.89 -11.81
N ALA A 28 27.19 23.90 -11.11
CA ALA A 28 26.94 22.51 -11.45
C ALA A 28 25.43 22.33 -11.52
N PRO A 29 24.89 21.70 -12.58
CA PRO A 29 23.47 21.41 -12.63
C PRO A 29 23.14 20.68 -11.33
N ALA A 30 22.13 21.17 -10.60
CA ALA A 30 21.62 20.45 -9.43
C ALA A 30 21.41 19.00 -9.86
N PRO A 31 21.83 18.01 -9.06
CA PRO A 31 21.61 16.62 -9.42
C PRO A 31 20.15 16.49 -9.81
N HIS A 32 19.87 15.98 -11.02
CA HIS A 32 18.51 15.60 -11.39
C HIS A 32 18.00 14.76 -10.23
N ARG A 33 17.10 15.34 -9.40
CA ARG A 33 16.37 14.55 -8.41
C ARG A 33 15.70 13.48 -9.25
N GLY A 34 16.13 12.22 -9.09
CA GLY A 34 15.54 11.10 -9.80
C GLY A 34 14.03 11.21 -9.65
N SER A 35 13.29 11.10 -10.75
CA SER A 35 11.83 11.12 -10.68
C SER A 35 11.39 9.92 -9.85
N TYR A 36 10.59 10.16 -8.80
CA TYR A 36 9.93 9.10 -8.05
C TYR A 36 8.97 8.32 -8.95
N LYS A 37 8.76 7.05 -8.65
CA LYS A 37 7.77 6.22 -9.37
C LYS A 37 6.36 6.75 -9.11
N PRO A 38 5.43 6.62 -10.08
CA PRO A 38 4.03 6.96 -9.84
C PRO A 38 3.43 6.14 -8.70
N VAL A 39 2.54 6.77 -7.94
CA VAL A 39 1.81 6.14 -6.82
C VAL A 39 0.33 6.07 -7.18
N ILE A 40 -0.27 4.90 -7.04
CA ILE A 40 -1.71 4.71 -7.20
C ILE A 40 -2.32 4.42 -5.83
N VAL A 41 -3.37 5.15 -5.48
CA VAL A 41 -4.08 4.97 -4.21
C VAL A 41 -5.46 4.36 -4.47
N VAL A 42 -5.79 3.31 -3.71
CA VAL A 42 -7.09 2.62 -3.74
C VAL A 42 -7.73 2.73 -2.36
N HIS A 43 -8.90 3.35 -2.30
CA HIS A 43 -9.60 3.65 -1.04
C HIS A 43 -10.40 2.45 -0.50
N GLY A 44 -10.99 2.66 0.69
CA GLY A 44 -11.81 1.66 1.38
C GLY A 44 -13.32 1.87 1.24
N LEU A 45 -14.06 1.30 2.18
CA LEU A 45 -15.53 1.43 2.27
C LEU A 45 -15.96 2.88 2.50
N PHE A 46 -17.01 3.29 1.79
CA PHE A 46 -17.68 4.61 1.93
C PHE A 46 -16.75 5.81 1.76
N ASP A 47 -15.68 5.64 0.99
CA ASP A 47 -14.61 6.61 0.86
C ASP A 47 -14.53 7.21 -0.55
N SER A 48 -13.61 8.15 -0.76
CA SER A 48 -13.22 8.73 -2.06
C SER A 48 -11.82 9.37 -1.95
N SER A 49 -11.32 9.97 -3.02
CA SER A 49 -10.04 10.71 -3.01
C SER A 49 -9.96 11.80 -1.93
N TYR A 50 -11.11 12.34 -1.49
CA TYR A 50 -11.18 13.40 -0.49
C TYR A 50 -10.46 13.06 0.82
N SER A 51 -10.58 11.81 1.30
CA SER A 51 -9.99 11.38 2.57
C SER A 51 -8.46 11.27 2.53
N PHE A 52 -7.87 11.23 1.34
CA PHE A 52 -6.44 11.07 1.14
C PHE A 52 -5.68 12.40 1.01
N ARG A 53 -6.34 13.55 1.17
CA ARG A 53 -5.70 14.88 1.08
C ARG A 53 -4.43 15.00 1.95
N HIS A 54 -4.47 14.49 3.18
CA HIS A 54 -3.31 14.53 4.09
C HIS A 54 -2.16 13.65 3.60
N LEU A 55 -2.47 12.45 3.08
CA LEU A 55 -1.47 11.57 2.48
C LEU A 55 -0.80 12.24 1.27
N LEU A 56 -1.58 12.92 0.42
CA LEU A 56 -1.06 13.66 -0.73
C LEU A 56 -0.14 14.81 -0.30
N ASP A 57 -0.51 15.55 0.74
CA ASP A 57 0.33 16.61 1.32
C ASP A 57 1.68 16.03 1.80
N TYR A 58 1.65 14.91 2.54
CA TYR A 58 2.86 14.27 3.05
C TYR A 58 3.79 13.77 1.93
N ILE A 59 3.23 13.12 0.90
CA ILE A 59 3.99 12.66 -0.27
C ILE A 59 4.60 13.84 -1.01
N ASN A 60 3.86 14.93 -1.22
CA ASN A 60 4.38 16.09 -1.92
C ASN A 60 5.49 16.82 -1.15
N GLU A 61 5.41 16.86 0.18
CA GLU A 61 6.44 17.47 1.04
C GLU A 61 7.76 16.69 1.04
N THR A 62 7.70 15.36 1.01
CA THR A 62 8.87 14.46 1.14
C THR A 62 9.40 14.00 -0.22
N HIS A 63 8.52 13.73 -1.17
CA HIS A 63 8.80 13.31 -2.54
C HIS A 63 8.21 14.29 -3.57
N PRO A 64 8.70 15.56 -3.61
CA PRO A 64 8.16 16.57 -4.50
C PRO A 64 8.32 16.15 -5.97
N GLY A 65 7.21 16.25 -6.71
CA GLY A 65 7.14 15.84 -8.12
C GLY A 65 6.63 14.42 -8.36
N THR A 66 6.36 13.63 -7.30
CA THR A 66 5.71 12.32 -7.44
C THR A 66 4.32 12.46 -8.04
N VAL A 67 4.04 11.69 -9.10
CA VAL A 67 2.70 11.62 -9.69
C VAL A 67 1.86 10.66 -8.86
N VAL A 68 0.95 11.19 -8.05
CA VAL A 68 0.00 10.39 -7.25
C VAL A 68 -1.38 10.42 -7.90
N THR A 69 -1.93 9.24 -8.19
CA THR A 69 -3.29 9.06 -8.72
C THR A 69 -4.15 8.37 -7.66
N VAL A 70 -5.07 9.11 -7.04
CA VAL A 70 -6.10 8.53 -6.19
C VAL A 70 -7.30 8.19 -7.08
N LEU A 71 -7.63 6.91 -7.17
CA LEU A 71 -8.67 6.44 -8.08
C LEU A 71 -10.05 6.60 -7.45
N ASP A 72 -10.85 7.53 -7.97
CA ASP A 72 -12.27 7.72 -7.62
C ASP A 72 -13.14 6.70 -8.38
N LEU A 73 -13.02 5.43 -8.00
CA LEU A 73 -13.82 4.33 -8.52
C LEU A 73 -14.45 3.57 -7.36
N PHE A 74 -15.74 3.27 -7.50
CA PHE A 74 -16.53 2.62 -6.45
C PHE A 74 -16.62 3.48 -5.18
N ASP A 75 -16.68 4.80 -5.32
CA ASP A 75 -16.85 5.74 -4.21
C ASP A 75 -18.14 5.54 -3.41
N GLY A 76 -18.10 5.93 -2.14
CA GLY A 76 -19.29 5.98 -1.29
C GLY A 76 -19.98 4.61 -1.20
N ARG A 77 -21.28 4.54 -1.55
CA ARG A 77 -22.03 3.27 -1.50
C ARG A 77 -21.62 2.27 -2.57
N GLU A 78 -20.99 2.72 -3.66
CA GLU A 78 -20.55 1.81 -4.73
C GLU A 78 -19.40 0.90 -4.26
N SER A 79 -18.71 1.25 -3.17
CA SER A 79 -17.72 0.40 -2.49
C SER A 79 -18.32 -0.89 -1.92
N LEU A 80 -19.66 -0.99 -1.86
CA LEU A 80 -20.37 -2.21 -1.48
C LEU A 80 -20.57 -3.19 -2.63
N ARG A 81 -20.24 -2.82 -3.88
CA ARG A 81 -20.31 -3.73 -5.03
C ARG A 81 -19.34 -4.91 -4.88
N PRO A 82 -19.61 -6.07 -5.52
CA PRO A 82 -18.77 -7.25 -5.42
C PRO A 82 -17.29 -6.94 -5.68
N LEU A 83 -16.38 -7.47 -4.86
CA LEU A 83 -14.95 -7.16 -4.98
C LEU A 83 -14.36 -7.58 -6.33
N TRP A 84 -14.88 -8.64 -6.97
CA TRP A 84 -14.45 -9.00 -8.33
C TRP A 84 -14.84 -7.98 -9.39
N GLU A 85 -15.98 -7.30 -9.23
CA GLU A 85 -16.36 -6.18 -10.08
C GLU A 85 -15.39 -5.01 -9.88
N GLN A 86 -15.06 -4.72 -8.62
CA GLN A 86 -14.08 -3.69 -8.28
C GLN A 86 -12.71 -4.00 -8.89
N VAL A 87 -12.23 -5.25 -8.79
CA VAL A 87 -10.96 -5.68 -9.38
C VAL A 87 -10.92 -5.40 -10.89
N GLN A 88 -12.01 -5.64 -11.62
CA GLN A 88 -12.04 -5.32 -13.06
C GLN A 88 -12.04 -3.81 -13.32
N GLY A 89 -12.87 -3.04 -12.61
CA GLY A 89 -12.89 -1.57 -12.78
C GLY A 89 -11.55 -0.92 -12.45
N PHE A 90 -10.92 -1.31 -11.34
CA PHE A 90 -9.58 -0.85 -11.01
C PHE A 90 -8.53 -1.34 -12.01
N ARG A 91 -8.63 -2.57 -12.54
CA ARG A 91 -7.74 -3.06 -13.61
C ARG A 91 -7.74 -2.14 -14.82
N GLU A 92 -8.92 -1.76 -15.30
CA GLU A 92 -9.06 -0.87 -16.46
C GLU A 92 -8.41 0.50 -16.21
N ALA A 93 -8.48 1.01 -14.99
CA ALA A 93 -7.87 2.28 -14.62
C ALA A 93 -6.36 2.21 -14.36
N VAL A 94 -5.84 1.12 -13.78
CA VAL A 94 -4.41 1.02 -13.45
C VAL A 94 -3.54 0.67 -14.66
N VAL A 95 -4.05 -0.09 -15.64
CA VAL A 95 -3.26 -0.56 -16.78
C VAL A 95 -2.61 0.62 -17.55
N PRO A 96 -3.34 1.68 -17.95
CA PRO A 96 -2.73 2.81 -18.64
C PRO A 96 -1.70 3.59 -17.81
N ILE A 97 -1.77 3.52 -16.47
CA ILE A 97 -0.81 4.15 -15.56
C ILE A 97 0.47 3.31 -15.52
N MET A 98 0.33 1.99 -15.35
CA MET A 98 1.44 1.04 -15.33
C MET A 98 2.21 1.02 -16.65
N GLU A 99 1.52 1.05 -17.80
CA GLU A 99 2.14 1.07 -19.14
C GLU A 99 3.02 2.31 -19.39
N LYS A 100 2.72 3.44 -18.73
CA LYS A 100 3.49 4.68 -18.83
C LYS A 100 4.68 4.75 -17.87
N ALA A 101 4.82 3.77 -16.98
CA ALA A 101 5.82 3.74 -15.92
C ALA A 101 6.77 2.56 -16.11
N PRO A 102 7.79 2.65 -16.98
CA PRO A 102 8.69 1.53 -17.28
C PRO A 102 9.47 1.02 -16.06
N GLU A 103 9.76 1.90 -15.10
CA GLU A 103 10.42 1.55 -13.83
C GLU A 103 9.46 1.00 -12.75
N GLY A 104 8.16 0.92 -13.07
CA GLY A 104 7.12 0.45 -12.17
C GLY A 104 6.36 1.56 -11.44
N VAL A 105 5.40 1.14 -10.62
CA VAL A 105 4.55 2.01 -9.79
C VAL A 105 4.50 1.50 -8.35
N HIS A 106 4.06 2.33 -7.41
CA HIS A 106 3.67 1.89 -6.07
C HIS A 106 2.15 1.89 -5.92
N LEU A 107 1.65 0.99 -5.08
CA LEU A 107 0.25 0.96 -4.65
C LEU A 107 0.15 1.28 -3.17
N ILE A 108 -0.78 2.15 -2.79
CA ILE A 108 -1.22 2.33 -1.40
C ILE A 108 -2.70 2.01 -1.34
N CYS A 109 -3.05 0.91 -0.68
CA CYS A 109 -4.41 0.39 -0.69
C CYS A 109 -4.94 0.30 0.73
N TYR A 110 -5.93 1.11 1.03
CA TYR A 110 -6.44 1.33 2.38
C TYR A 110 -7.65 0.46 2.68
N SER A 111 -7.69 -0.13 3.88
CA SER A 111 -8.85 -0.89 4.36
C SER A 111 -9.25 -1.98 3.35
N GLN A 112 -10.50 -2.05 2.92
CA GLN A 112 -10.99 -2.96 1.88
C GLN A 112 -10.18 -2.89 0.57
N GLY A 113 -9.67 -1.72 0.20
CA GLY A 113 -8.87 -1.51 -1.01
C GLY A 113 -7.64 -2.42 -1.07
N GLY A 114 -7.06 -2.81 0.07
CA GLY A 114 -5.93 -3.76 0.10
C GLY A 114 -6.28 -5.16 -0.38
N LEU A 115 -7.53 -5.61 -0.19
CA LEU A 115 -8.01 -6.87 -0.75
C LEU A 115 -8.20 -6.75 -2.27
N VAL A 116 -8.78 -5.64 -2.74
CA VAL A 116 -8.93 -5.35 -4.17
C VAL A 116 -7.57 -5.33 -4.86
N CYS A 117 -6.59 -4.61 -4.31
CA CYS A 117 -5.23 -4.59 -4.83
C CYS A 117 -4.57 -5.97 -4.81
N ARG A 118 -4.68 -6.74 -3.72
CA ARG A 118 -4.08 -8.08 -3.66
C ARG A 118 -4.66 -8.99 -4.74
N ALA A 119 -5.97 -8.97 -4.94
CA ALA A 119 -6.63 -9.73 -6.00
C ALA A 119 -6.21 -9.25 -7.39
N LEU A 120 -6.14 -7.92 -7.61
CA LEU A 120 -5.67 -7.30 -8.85
C LEU A 120 -4.25 -7.78 -9.22
N LEU A 121 -3.31 -7.74 -8.28
CA LEU A 121 -1.93 -8.21 -8.47
C LEU A 121 -1.82 -9.73 -8.63
N SER A 122 -2.83 -10.48 -8.19
CA SER A 122 -2.93 -11.92 -8.41
C SER A 122 -3.46 -12.24 -9.81
N VAL A 123 -4.40 -11.46 -10.35
CA VAL A 123 -4.99 -11.76 -11.67
C VAL A 123 -4.24 -11.16 -12.86
N MET A 124 -3.43 -10.12 -12.65
CA MET A 124 -2.61 -9.50 -13.70
C MET A 124 -1.22 -10.14 -13.78
N ASP A 125 -0.87 -10.72 -14.92
CA ASP A 125 0.46 -11.35 -15.14
C ASP A 125 1.55 -10.36 -15.58
N GLU A 126 1.16 -9.16 -16.00
CA GLU A 126 2.03 -8.10 -16.52
C GLU A 126 2.15 -6.86 -15.59
N HIS A 127 1.63 -6.92 -14.36
CA HIS A 127 1.78 -5.76 -13.44
C HIS A 127 3.26 -5.50 -13.11
N ASN A 128 3.58 -4.23 -12.85
CA ASN A 128 4.92 -3.73 -12.54
C ASN A 128 4.97 -3.02 -11.18
N VAL A 129 4.22 -3.52 -10.19
CA VAL A 129 4.18 -2.91 -8.86
C VAL A 129 5.44 -3.22 -8.08
N ASP A 130 6.14 -2.16 -7.66
CA ASP A 130 7.30 -2.27 -6.78
C ASP A 130 6.84 -2.42 -5.33
N SER A 131 6.30 -1.36 -4.72
CA SER A 131 5.78 -1.43 -3.34
C SER A 131 4.27 -1.55 -3.36
N PHE A 132 3.74 -2.65 -2.83
CA PHE A 132 2.34 -2.77 -2.46
C PHE A 132 2.21 -2.51 -0.95
N ILE A 133 1.68 -1.34 -0.61
CA ILE A 133 1.42 -0.90 0.76
C ILE A 133 -0.04 -1.21 1.11
N SER A 134 -0.24 -2.25 1.90
CA SER A 134 -1.53 -2.61 2.48
C SER A 134 -1.73 -1.82 3.77
N LEU A 135 -2.57 -0.80 3.71
CA LEU A 135 -2.80 0.14 4.80
C LEU A 135 -4.02 -0.30 5.62
N SER A 136 -3.77 -1.06 6.69
CA SER A 136 -4.76 -1.64 7.62
C SER A 136 -5.91 -2.35 6.93
N SER A 137 -5.58 -3.33 6.08
CA SER A 137 -6.54 -4.08 5.28
C SER A 137 -6.91 -5.40 5.97
N PRO A 138 -8.13 -5.92 5.83
CA PRO A 138 -8.51 -7.22 6.37
C PRO A 138 -7.95 -8.35 5.48
N GLN A 139 -6.63 -8.53 5.42
CA GLN A 139 -6.00 -9.43 4.44
C GLN A 139 -6.38 -10.89 4.63
N MET A 140 -6.68 -11.34 5.85
CA MET A 140 -7.26 -12.67 6.11
C MET A 140 -8.77 -12.62 6.38
N GLY A 141 -9.42 -11.52 6.02
CA GLY A 141 -10.86 -11.32 6.21
C GLY A 141 -11.21 -10.58 7.49
N GLN A 142 -12.52 -10.50 7.73
CA GLN A 142 -13.13 -9.78 8.84
C GLN A 142 -14.07 -10.69 9.61
N TYR A 143 -13.98 -10.65 10.95
CA TYR A 143 -14.90 -11.29 11.88
C TYR A 143 -15.05 -10.48 13.18
N GLY A 144 -15.86 -9.42 13.14
CA GLY A 144 -16.09 -8.57 14.32
C GLY A 144 -17.28 -7.64 14.15
N ASP A 145 -17.94 -7.32 15.28
CA ASP A 145 -19.04 -6.36 15.34
C ASP A 145 -18.50 -4.92 15.29
N THR A 146 -18.58 -4.27 14.13
CA THR A 146 -18.15 -2.87 13.95
C THR A 146 -19.35 -1.93 13.79
N ASP A 147 -19.14 -0.63 13.96
CA ASP A 147 -20.21 0.36 13.75
C ASP A 147 -20.71 0.36 12.29
N TYR A 148 -19.82 0.17 11.31
CA TYR A 148 -20.19 -0.02 9.90
C TYR A 148 -21.11 -1.23 9.72
N LEU A 149 -20.77 -2.33 10.38
CA LEU A 149 -21.49 -3.59 10.24
C LEU A 149 -22.87 -3.52 10.93
N LYS A 150 -22.95 -2.90 12.10
CA LYS A 150 -24.22 -2.62 12.79
C LYS A 150 -25.10 -1.66 11.99
N TRP A 151 -24.52 -0.71 11.26
CA TRP A 151 -25.28 0.18 10.40
C TRP A 151 -25.90 -0.55 9.20
N LEU A 152 -25.13 -1.43 8.54
CA LEU A 152 -25.60 -2.20 7.38
C LEU A 152 -26.52 -3.36 7.75
N PHE A 153 -26.25 -4.03 8.88
CA PHE A 153 -26.95 -5.22 9.34
C PHE A 153 -27.41 -5.03 10.80
N PRO A 154 -28.35 -4.11 11.07
CA PRO A 154 -28.72 -3.69 12.43
C PRO A 154 -29.27 -4.81 13.32
N THR A 155 -29.74 -5.91 12.72
CA THR A 155 -30.31 -7.06 13.42
C THR A 155 -29.36 -8.25 13.51
N SER A 156 -28.14 -8.14 12.98
CA SER A 156 -27.16 -9.24 12.95
C SER A 156 -25.99 -8.95 13.88
N MET A 157 -25.56 -9.99 14.59
CA MET A 157 -24.27 -10.04 15.28
C MET A 157 -23.26 -10.75 14.36
N ARG A 158 -21.96 -10.59 14.60
CA ARG A 158 -20.90 -11.30 13.86
C ARG A 158 -21.20 -12.78 13.68
N SER A 159 -21.61 -13.46 14.76
CA SER A 159 -21.90 -14.90 14.75
C SER A 159 -23.13 -15.31 13.94
N ASN A 160 -23.93 -14.36 13.43
CA ASN A 160 -25.11 -14.61 12.60
C ASN A 160 -24.93 -14.15 11.15
N LEU A 161 -23.92 -13.34 10.86
CA LEU A 161 -23.74 -12.76 9.52
C LEU A 161 -23.42 -13.80 8.46
N TYR A 162 -22.84 -14.94 8.82
CA TYR A 162 -22.63 -16.04 7.88
C TYR A 162 -23.94 -16.47 7.19
N ARG A 163 -25.09 -16.36 7.86
CA ARG A 163 -26.40 -16.70 7.29
C ARG A 163 -26.80 -15.81 6.13
N ILE A 164 -26.32 -14.57 6.13
CA ILE A 164 -26.50 -13.60 5.06
C ILE A 164 -25.34 -13.73 4.07
N CYS A 165 -24.10 -13.59 4.55
CA CYS A 165 -22.92 -13.50 3.70
C CYS A 165 -22.63 -14.79 2.93
N TYR A 166 -22.94 -15.98 3.45
CA TYR A 166 -22.73 -17.25 2.75
C TYR A 166 -23.94 -17.72 1.95
N SER A 167 -24.82 -16.79 1.60
CA SER A 167 -25.85 -17.00 0.58
C SER A 167 -25.38 -16.46 -0.77
N PRO A 168 -25.93 -16.94 -1.91
CA PRO A 168 -25.56 -16.43 -3.23
C PRO A 168 -25.73 -14.90 -3.37
N TRP A 169 -26.81 -14.34 -2.83
CA TRP A 169 -27.06 -12.90 -2.85
C TRP A 169 -26.18 -12.13 -1.85
N GLY A 170 -25.79 -12.75 -0.75
CA GLY A 170 -24.83 -12.17 0.20
C GLY A 170 -23.46 -11.96 -0.44
N GLN A 171 -23.01 -12.89 -1.29
CA GLN A 171 -21.76 -12.77 -2.04
C GLN A 171 -21.79 -11.68 -3.13
N GLU A 172 -22.91 -11.01 -3.34
CA GLU A 172 -22.99 -9.80 -4.17
C GLU A 172 -22.68 -8.51 -3.38
N PHE A 173 -22.30 -8.61 -2.10
CA PHE A 173 -21.87 -7.49 -1.25
C PHE A 173 -20.38 -7.59 -0.90
N SER A 174 -19.64 -6.49 -1.05
CA SER A 174 -18.18 -6.45 -0.84
C SER A 174 -17.76 -6.98 0.53
N ILE A 175 -18.44 -6.58 1.59
CA ILE A 175 -18.14 -7.02 2.97
C ILE A 175 -18.26 -8.54 3.12
N CYS A 176 -19.26 -9.14 2.48
CA CYS A 176 -19.48 -10.58 2.54
C CYS A 176 -18.46 -11.37 1.72
N ASN A 177 -17.80 -10.75 0.73
CA ASN A 177 -16.73 -11.37 -0.04
C ASN A 177 -15.48 -11.71 0.79
N TYR A 178 -15.30 -11.04 1.94
CA TYR A 178 -14.23 -11.30 2.90
C TYR A 178 -14.71 -11.48 4.34
N TRP A 179 -16.00 -11.77 4.53
CA TRP A 179 -16.49 -12.26 5.81
C TRP A 179 -15.92 -13.65 6.05
N HIS A 180 -15.12 -13.80 7.10
CA HIS A 180 -14.40 -15.04 7.39
C HIS A 180 -14.78 -15.52 8.78
N ASP A 181 -15.84 -16.32 8.85
CA ASP A 181 -16.36 -16.85 10.11
C ASP A 181 -15.57 -18.10 10.53
N PRO A 182 -14.71 -18.02 11.57
CA PRO A 182 -13.88 -19.15 11.99
C PRO A 182 -14.68 -20.31 12.59
N HIS A 183 -15.98 -20.12 12.87
CA HIS A 183 -16.88 -21.16 13.40
C HIS A 183 -17.65 -21.90 12.31
N HIS A 184 -17.62 -21.39 11.07
CA HIS A 184 -18.32 -21.96 9.93
C HIS A 184 -17.38 -22.09 8.72
N ASP A 185 -16.15 -22.56 8.96
CA ASP A 185 -15.08 -22.66 7.95
C ASP A 185 -15.51 -23.43 6.70
N ASP A 186 -16.20 -24.57 6.84
CA ASP A 186 -16.73 -25.33 5.69
C ASP A 186 -17.70 -24.51 4.82
N LEU A 187 -18.54 -23.68 5.45
CA LEU A 187 -19.45 -22.78 4.72
C LEU A 187 -18.68 -21.62 4.09
N TYR A 188 -17.69 -21.05 4.78
CA TYR A 188 -16.79 -20.04 4.24
C TYR A 188 -16.07 -20.53 3.00
N LEU A 189 -15.40 -21.69 3.09
CA LEU A 189 -14.65 -22.30 2.00
C LEU A 189 -15.54 -22.64 0.81
N ASN A 190 -16.81 -22.98 1.02
CA ASN A 190 -17.76 -23.29 -0.05
C ASN A 190 -18.39 -22.02 -0.67
N ALA A 191 -18.74 -21.03 0.15
CA ALA A 191 -19.55 -19.89 -0.28
C ALA A 191 -18.75 -18.64 -0.65
N SER A 192 -17.58 -18.39 -0.03
CA SER A 192 -16.80 -17.18 -0.31
C SER A 192 -16.40 -17.15 -1.79
N SER A 193 -16.88 -16.14 -2.53
CA SER A 193 -16.62 -15.98 -3.96
C SER A 193 -15.28 -15.29 -4.22
N PHE A 194 -14.66 -14.69 -3.19
CA PHE A 194 -13.47 -13.86 -3.31
C PHE A 194 -12.34 -14.29 -2.37
N LEU A 195 -12.49 -14.14 -1.05
CA LEU A 195 -11.39 -14.31 -0.11
C LEU A 195 -10.82 -15.74 -0.12
N ALA A 196 -11.69 -16.76 -0.02
CA ALA A 196 -11.27 -18.16 -0.07
C ALA A 196 -10.59 -18.52 -1.41
N LEU A 197 -10.96 -17.81 -2.50
CA LEU A 197 -10.35 -17.97 -3.82
C LEU A 197 -8.94 -17.37 -3.87
N ILE A 198 -8.80 -16.08 -3.55
CA ILE A 198 -7.51 -15.39 -3.66
C ILE A 198 -6.49 -15.87 -2.61
N ASN A 199 -6.96 -16.50 -1.53
CA ASN A 199 -6.12 -17.16 -0.54
C ASN A 199 -5.68 -18.58 -0.98
N GLY A 200 -6.23 -19.12 -2.06
CA GLY A 200 -5.99 -20.51 -2.46
C GLY A 200 -6.43 -21.53 -1.41
N GLU A 201 -7.47 -21.20 -0.64
CA GLU A 201 -8.08 -22.09 0.35
C GLU A 201 -9.07 -23.04 -0.33
N ARG A 202 -9.78 -22.53 -1.35
CA ARG A 202 -10.53 -23.35 -2.31
C ARG A 202 -9.72 -23.50 -3.60
N ASP A 203 -9.49 -24.74 -4.01
CA ASP A 203 -8.80 -25.04 -5.28
C ASP A 203 -9.54 -24.43 -6.47
N HIS A 204 -8.79 -23.83 -7.39
CA HIS A 204 -9.30 -23.30 -8.65
C HIS A 204 -8.21 -23.37 -9.73
N PRO A 205 -8.57 -23.46 -11.03
CA PRO A 205 -7.61 -23.74 -12.11
C PRO A 205 -6.50 -22.68 -12.28
N ASN A 206 -6.71 -21.48 -11.74
CA ASN A 206 -5.76 -20.36 -11.87
C ASN A 206 -4.85 -20.16 -10.66
N ALA A 207 -4.95 -20.99 -9.60
CA ALA A 207 -4.24 -20.77 -8.34
C ALA A 207 -2.72 -20.62 -8.54
N THR A 208 -2.12 -21.48 -9.36
CA THR A 208 -0.69 -21.41 -9.69
C THR A 208 -0.32 -20.13 -10.43
N ALA A 209 -1.15 -19.68 -11.38
CA ALA A 209 -0.93 -18.44 -12.11
C ALA A 209 -1.07 -17.23 -11.18
N TRP A 210 -2.08 -17.23 -10.31
CA TRP A 210 -2.32 -16.16 -9.36
C TRP A 210 -1.19 -15.98 -8.36
N ARG A 211 -0.69 -17.09 -7.82
CA ARG A 211 0.53 -17.10 -7.00
C ARG A 211 1.73 -16.52 -7.76
N LYS A 212 1.97 -16.97 -9.01
CA LYS A 212 3.09 -16.47 -9.83
C LYS A 212 2.99 -14.96 -10.06
N ASN A 213 1.79 -14.47 -10.35
CA ASN A 213 1.52 -13.06 -10.61
C ASN A 213 1.75 -12.21 -9.36
N PHE A 214 1.20 -12.61 -8.20
CA PHE A 214 1.39 -11.87 -6.96
C PHE A 214 2.88 -11.78 -6.57
N LEU A 215 3.66 -12.84 -6.82
CA LEU A 215 5.10 -12.89 -6.58
C LEU A 215 5.92 -11.91 -7.43
N ARG A 216 5.35 -11.24 -8.43
CA ARG A 216 6.02 -10.16 -9.17
C ARG A 216 6.22 -8.89 -8.34
N VAL A 217 5.45 -8.70 -7.26
CA VAL A 217 5.53 -7.48 -6.43
C VAL A 217 6.94 -7.31 -5.85
N GLY A 218 7.53 -6.11 -5.89
CA GLY A 218 8.84 -5.87 -5.27
C GLY A 218 8.80 -6.10 -3.75
N ARG A 219 7.86 -5.44 -3.08
CA ARG A 219 7.64 -5.47 -1.62
C ARG A 219 6.16 -5.49 -1.28
N LEU A 220 5.83 -6.23 -0.22
CA LEU A 220 4.54 -6.24 0.44
C LEU A 220 4.70 -5.57 1.80
N VAL A 221 4.28 -4.31 1.91
CA VAL A 221 4.34 -3.52 3.14
C VAL A 221 3.01 -3.64 3.85
N LEU A 222 3.03 -4.24 5.04
CA LEU A 222 1.85 -4.52 5.86
C LEU A 222 1.82 -3.53 7.02
N ILE A 223 0.78 -2.70 7.06
CA ILE A 223 0.58 -1.68 8.09
C ILE A 223 -0.74 -1.98 8.80
N GLY A 224 -0.75 -1.86 10.12
CA GLY A 224 -1.94 -2.07 10.96
C GLY A 224 -1.55 -2.01 12.44
N GLY A 225 -2.51 -2.22 13.33
CA GLY A 225 -2.19 -2.17 14.76
C GLY A 225 -3.37 -2.36 15.71
N PRO A 226 -3.07 -2.50 17.01
CA PRO A 226 -4.03 -2.94 18.03
C PRO A 226 -5.18 -1.95 18.28
N ASP A 227 -4.96 -0.66 18.01
CA ASP A 227 -5.94 0.41 18.25
C ASP A 227 -6.79 0.76 17.02
N ASP A 228 -6.73 -0.04 15.95
CA ASP A 228 -7.47 0.17 14.69
C ASP A 228 -8.98 0.33 14.96
N GLY A 229 -9.56 -0.59 15.75
CA GLY A 229 -10.95 -0.51 16.18
C GLY A 229 -12.01 -0.86 15.12
N VAL A 230 -11.62 -1.24 13.89
CA VAL A 230 -12.54 -1.71 12.83
C VAL A 230 -12.12 -3.08 12.30
N ILE A 231 -10.85 -3.26 11.92
CA ILE A 231 -10.32 -4.53 11.44
C ILE A 231 -10.26 -5.52 12.60
N THR A 232 -10.98 -6.63 12.47
CA THR A 232 -11.13 -7.62 13.54
C THR A 232 -10.92 -9.04 13.00
N PRO A 233 -9.90 -9.77 13.46
CA PRO A 233 -8.83 -9.30 14.34
C PRO A 233 -7.92 -8.28 13.61
N TRP A 234 -7.33 -7.32 14.32
CA TRP A 234 -6.45 -6.31 13.69
C TRP A 234 -5.21 -6.94 13.05
N GLN A 235 -4.80 -8.11 13.55
CA GLN A 235 -3.74 -8.94 12.97
C GLN A 235 -4.07 -9.41 11.55
N SER A 236 -5.33 -9.32 11.10
CA SER A 236 -5.71 -9.55 9.70
C SER A 236 -4.92 -8.66 8.74
N SER A 237 -4.47 -7.48 9.17
CA SER A 237 -3.55 -6.62 8.39
C SER A 237 -2.15 -7.20 8.20
N PHE A 238 -1.75 -8.15 9.04
CA PHE A 238 -0.50 -8.89 8.98
C PHE A 238 -0.69 -10.34 8.54
N PHE A 239 -1.82 -10.66 7.91
CA PHE A 239 -2.26 -12.02 7.57
C PHE A 239 -2.43 -12.96 8.77
N GLY A 240 -2.56 -12.45 9.99
CA GLY A 240 -3.01 -13.21 11.15
C GLY A 240 -4.53 -13.38 11.17
N PHE A 241 -5.05 -14.47 11.74
CA PHE A 241 -6.50 -14.66 11.84
C PHE A 241 -6.92 -15.56 13.00
N TYR A 242 -8.22 -15.56 13.32
CA TYR A 242 -8.79 -16.43 14.34
C TYR A 242 -8.73 -17.91 13.93
N ASP A 243 -8.40 -18.78 14.89
CA ASP A 243 -8.74 -20.20 14.83
C ASP A 243 -10.21 -20.44 15.26
N ALA A 244 -10.65 -21.70 15.27
CA ALA A 244 -12.00 -22.09 15.69
C ALA A 244 -12.34 -21.74 17.15
N ASN A 245 -11.35 -21.44 18.00
CA ASN A 245 -11.53 -20.99 19.38
C ASN A 245 -11.39 -19.47 19.54
N GLU A 246 -11.31 -18.72 18.43
CA GLU A 246 -11.01 -17.28 18.39
C GLU A 246 -9.64 -16.91 19.01
N THR A 247 -8.69 -17.84 19.02
CA THR A 247 -7.28 -17.53 19.25
C THR A 247 -6.69 -16.98 17.97
N VAL A 248 -6.03 -15.81 18.03
CA VAL A 248 -5.40 -15.23 16.85
C VAL A 248 -4.09 -15.95 16.57
N LEU A 249 -4.03 -16.67 15.45
CA LEU A 249 -2.83 -17.28 14.88
C LEU A 249 -2.07 -16.25 14.04
N GLU A 250 -0.74 -16.27 14.12
CA GLU A 250 0.10 -15.47 13.25
C GLU A 250 0.07 -16.01 11.80
N MET A 251 0.55 -15.20 10.85
CA MET A 251 0.61 -15.59 9.43
C MET A 251 1.32 -16.93 9.23
N GLU A 252 2.47 -17.12 9.91
CA GLU A 252 3.34 -18.29 9.74
C GLU A 252 2.73 -19.60 10.26
N GLU A 253 1.69 -19.53 11.09
CA GLU A 253 1.03 -20.67 11.72
C GLU A 253 -0.13 -21.22 10.89
N GLN A 254 -0.57 -20.48 9.86
CA GLN A 254 -1.78 -20.79 9.10
C GLN A 254 -1.50 -21.63 7.83
N PRO A 255 -2.46 -22.47 7.39
CA PRO A 255 -2.33 -23.27 6.17
C PRO A 255 -1.96 -22.46 4.92
N VAL A 256 -2.48 -21.24 4.77
CA VAL A 256 -2.19 -20.37 3.61
C VAL A 256 -0.70 -20.05 3.45
N TYR A 257 0.01 -19.84 4.58
CA TYR A 257 1.45 -19.66 4.59
C TYR A 257 2.19 -21.00 4.47
N LEU A 258 1.76 -22.00 5.23
CA LEU A 258 2.42 -23.31 5.25
C LEU A 258 2.41 -23.99 3.87
N ARG A 259 1.32 -23.86 3.11
CA ARG A 259 1.17 -24.34 1.73
C ARG A 259 1.72 -23.36 0.69
N ASP A 260 2.10 -22.16 1.11
CA ASP A 260 2.54 -21.07 0.25
C ASP A 260 1.53 -20.74 -0.87
N SER A 261 0.23 -20.81 -0.55
CA SER A 261 -0.88 -20.87 -1.51
C SER A 261 -0.85 -19.75 -2.54
N PHE A 262 -0.54 -18.53 -2.10
CA PHE A 262 -0.39 -17.36 -2.96
C PHE A 262 0.98 -16.67 -2.79
N GLY A 263 1.98 -17.39 -2.26
CA GLY A 263 3.38 -16.93 -2.26
C GLY A 263 3.85 -16.22 -0.99
N LEU A 264 3.08 -16.18 0.11
CA LEU A 264 3.50 -15.51 1.35
C LEU A 264 4.81 -16.04 1.94
N LYS A 265 5.01 -17.36 1.96
CA LYS A 265 6.26 -17.97 2.44
C LYS A 265 7.41 -17.61 1.52
N THR A 266 7.18 -17.59 0.20
CA THR A 266 8.18 -17.14 -0.77
C THR A 266 8.52 -15.65 -0.60
N LEU A 267 7.53 -14.78 -0.41
CA LEU A 267 7.72 -13.34 -0.17
C LEU A 267 8.49 -13.07 1.11
N LEU A 268 8.15 -13.76 2.21
CA LEU A 268 8.85 -13.61 3.48
C LEU A 268 10.30 -14.08 3.37
N ALA A 269 10.54 -15.26 2.78
CA ALA A 269 11.87 -15.84 2.64
C ALA A 269 12.82 -14.98 1.79
N ARG A 270 12.29 -14.22 0.81
CA ARG A 270 13.10 -13.28 0.00
C ARG A 270 13.21 -11.88 0.60
N GLY A 271 12.70 -11.65 1.81
CA GLY A 271 12.73 -10.34 2.47
C GLY A 271 11.81 -9.29 1.86
N ALA A 272 10.78 -9.70 1.11
CA ALA A 272 9.85 -8.78 0.46
C ALA A 272 8.69 -8.35 1.37
N ILE A 273 8.40 -9.08 2.46
CA ILE A 273 7.37 -8.67 3.43
C ILE A 273 8.00 -7.71 4.45
N VAL A 274 7.42 -6.52 4.57
CA VAL A 274 7.74 -5.54 5.59
C VAL A 274 6.55 -5.44 6.55
N ARG A 275 6.77 -5.67 7.83
CA ARG A 275 5.75 -5.52 8.88
C ARG A 275 5.95 -4.18 9.58
N CYS A 276 4.94 -3.32 9.58
CA CYS A 276 4.97 -2.02 10.25
C CYS A 276 3.77 -1.87 11.21
N PRO A 277 3.81 -2.53 12.39
CA PRO A 277 2.80 -2.36 13.42
C PRO A 277 2.89 -0.99 14.07
N MET A 278 1.74 -0.32 14.27
CA MET A 278 1.67 0.92 15.03
C MET A 278 0.52 0.90 16.05
N ALA A 279 0.84 1.16 17.31
CA ALA A 279 -0.16 1.47 18.32
C ALA A 279 -0.59 2.95 18.24
N GLY A 280 -1.76 3.27 18.79
CA GLY A 280 -2.29 4.63 18.89
C GLY A 280 -2.85 5.21 17.58
N VAL A 281 -3.11 4.37 16.58
CA VAL A 281 -3.72 4.78 15.29
C VAL A 281 -5.05 4.06 15.13
N SER A 282 -6.15 4.83 15.06
CA SER A 282 -7.48 4.29 14.76
C SER A 282 -7.67 4.11 13.25
N HIS A 283 -8.62 3.26 12.85
CA HIS A 283 -8.86 2.90 11.45
C HIS A 283 -8.95 4.10 10.52
N THR A 284 -9.72 5.12 10.93
CA THR A 284 -9.96 6.33 10.14
C THR A 284 -8.75 7.28 10.04
N THR A 285 -7.62 6.96 10.68
CA THR A 285 -6.45 7.84 10.75
C THR A 285 -5.18 7.26 10.12
N TRP A 286 -5.21 6.03 9.58
CA TRP A 286 -4.03 5.41 8.95
C TRP A 286 -3.45 6.24 7.79
N HIS A 287 -4.29 6.92 7.00
CA HIS A 287 -3.88 7.77 5.87
C HIS A 287 -3.76 9.26 6.22
N SER A 288 -3.86 9.64 7.50
CA SER A 288 -3.82 11.04 7.97
C SER A 288 -2.92 11.25 9.18
N ASN A 289 -2.02 10.29 9.46
CA ASN A 289 -1.06 10.36 10.55
C ASN A 289 0.37 10.53 10.01
N ARG A 290 1.02 11.65 10.35
CA ARG A 290 2.37 11.97 9.85
C ARG A 290 3.44 10.99 10.34
N THR A 291 3.42 10.63 11.62
CA THR A 291 4.39 9.68 12.20
C THR A 291 4.31 8.32 11.50
N LEU A 292 3.10 7.85 11.21
CA LEU A 292 2.88 6.64 10.43
C LEU A 292 3.42 6.77 9.02
N TYR A 293 3.12 7.87 8.34
CA TYR A 293 3.62 8.12 7.00
C TYR A 293 5.15 8.04 6.94
N ASP A 294 5.85 8.81 7.79
CA ASP A 294 7.32 8.87 7.81
C ASP A 294 7.94 7.50 8.12
N ALA A 295 7.34 6.70 9.01
CA ALA A 295 7.93 5.44 9.45
C ALA A 295 7.55 4.23 8.57
N CYS A 296 6.32 4.18 8.04
CA CYS A 296 5.76 3.00 7.40
C CYS A 296 5.46 3.16 5.90
N ILE A 297 5.36 4.38 5.37
CA ILE A 297 4.97 4.62 3.98
C ILE A 297 6.13 5.23 3.19
N GLU A 298 6.64 6.39 3.63
CA GLU A 298 7.70 7.15 2.96
C GLU A 298 8.89 6.27 2.53
N PRO A 299 9.45 5.36 3.36
CA PRO A 299 10.64 4.59 2.99
C PRO A 299 10.43 3.65 1.78
N TRP A 300 9.19 3.44 1.35
CA TRP A 300 8.80 2.51 0.29
C TRP A 300 8.24 3.20 -0.96
N LEU A 301 8.29 4.54 -1.02
CA LEU A 301 7.84 5.35 -2.17
C LEU A 301 9.01 5.94 -2.98
N SER A 302 10.12 5.22 -3.10
CA SER A 302 11.31 5.62 -3.86
C SER A 302 11.20 5.33 -5.36
#